data_AF-A0A5B2W1P0-F1
#
_entry.id   AF-A0A5B2W1P0-F1
#
_cell.length_a   1.000
_cell.length_b   1.000
_cell.length_c   1.000
_cell.angle_alpha   90.00
_cell.angle_beta   90.00
_cell.angle_gamma   90.00
#
_symmetry.space_group_name_H-M   'P 1'
#
loop_
_entity.id
_entity.type
_entity.pdbx_description
1 polymer ?
#
loop_
_entity_poly.entity_id
_entity_poly.type
_entity_poly.pdbx_seq_one_letter_code
_entity_poly.pdbx_strand_id
1 'polypeptide(L)'
;MLIPFPITFLTAAVATDVAARTTEDPFWARTSSWMLGAGIVTGLLAGAVGAIDYYTIRRAREKSVGKLHAYGNPLAIALAAANLAMRRNRRPGDLPGSGEIALSLATAAVLGVTGWAGAELSYRHMVGVAGHGDQHTEEEKRYVP
;
A
#
# COMPACT_ATOMS: atom_id res chain seq x y z
N MET A 1 8.89 8.65 2.36
CA MET A 1 8.18 9.03 3.61
C MET A 1 6.64 8.98 3.50
N LEU A 2 6.03 8.84 2.30
CA LEU A 2 4.56 8.80 2.14
C LEU A 2 3.92 7.41 2.32
N ILE A 3 4.70 6.34 2.25
CA ILE A 3 4.24 4.94 2.24
C ILE A 3 3.52 4.50 3.54
N PRO A 4 3.91 4.96 4.75
CA PRO A 4 3.23 4.50 5.98
C PRO A 4 1.75 4.88 6.03
N PHE A 5 1.36 6.04 5.49
CA PHE A 5 -0.02 6.53 5.55
C PHE A 5 -1.06 5.57 4.95
N PRO A 6 -0.97 5.15 3.67
CA PRO A 6 -1.95 4.23 3.10
C PRO A 6 -1.97 2.89 3.83
N ILE A 7 -0.82 2.37 4.26
CA ILE A 7 -0.74 1.11 5.00
C ILE A 7 -1.49 1.23 6.34
N THR A 8 -1.23 2.29 7.10
CA THR A 8 -1.88 2.51 8.39
C THR A 8 -3.39 2.65 8.22
N PHE A 9 -3.87 3.52 7.32
CA PHE A 9 -5.29 3.74 7.14
C PHE A 9 -6.02 2.49 6.65
N LEU A 10 -5.51 1.83 5.60
CA LEU A 10 -6.18 0.66 5.02
C LEU A 10 -6.12 -0.57 5.92
N THR A 11 -5.08 -0.72 6.75
CA THR A 11 -5.04 -1.80 7.75
C THR A 11 -5.92 -1.48 8.96
N ALA A 12 -5.98 -0.21 9.39
CA ALA A 12 -6.90 0.23 10.44
C ALA A 12 -8.37 0.02 10.05
N ALA A 13 -8.72 0.11 8.76
CA ALA A 13 -10.06 -0.21 8.27
C ALA A 13 -10.53 -1.61 8.70
N VAL A 14 -9.64 -2.62 8.67
CA VAL A 14 -9.93 -3.98 9.16
C VAL A 14 -10.27 -3.97 10.65
N ALA A 15 -9.45 -3.32 11.47
CA ALA A 15 -9.66 -3.26 12.91
C ALA A 15 -11.00 -2.57 13.24
N THR A 16 -11.31 -1.48 12.54
CA THR A 16 -12.58 -0.77 12.72
C THR A 16 -13.79 -1.56 12.20
N ASP A 17 -13.63 -2.40 11.16
CA ASP A 17 -14.70 -3.28 10.70
C ASP A 17 -15.01 -4.38 11.72
N VAL A 18 -13.97 -4.97 12.30
CA VAL A 18 -14.12 -5.95 13.39
C VAL A 18 -14.79 -5.28 14.59
N ALA A 19 -14.34 -4.09 14.98
CA ALA A 19 -14.94 -3.32 16.07
C ALA A 19 -16.43 -3.03 15.80
N ALA A 20 -16.80 -2.64 14.58
CA ALA A 20 -18.19 -2.40 14.20
C ALA A 20 -19.06 -3.65 14.38
N ARG A 21 -18.52 -4.84 14.11
CA ARG A 21 -19.26 -6.11 14.27
C ARG A 21 -19.32 -6.60 15.70
N THR A 22 -18.27 -6.39 16.49
CA THR A 22 -18.21 -6.88 17.87
C THR A 22 -18.93 -5.95 18.85
N THR A 23 -18.92 -4.65 18.58
CA THR A 23 -19.57 -3.64 19.43
C THR A 23 -20.97 -3.28 18.97
N GLU A 24 -21.32 -3.63 17.73
CA GLU A 24 -22.57 -3.23 17.06
C GLU A 24 -22.78 -1.70 16.98
N ASP A 25 -21.72 -0.90 17.19
CA ASP A 25 -21.77 0.56 17.15
C ASP A 25 -21.51 1.09 15.72
N PRO A 26 -22.48 1.80 15.11
CA PRO A 26 -22.32 2.42 13.80
C PRO A 26 -21.17 3.44 13.69
N PHE A 27 -20.66 3.95 14.81
CA PHE A 27 -19.46 4.78 14.84
C PHE A 27 -18.29 4.10 14.11
N TRP A 28 -18.01 2.84 14.42
CA TRP A 28 -16.88 2.12 13.83
C TRP A 28 -17.06 1.86 12.33
N ALA A 29 -18.29 1.64 11.87
CA ALA A 29 -18.61 1.50 10.46
C ALA A 29 -18.35 2.80 9.68
N ARG A 30 -18.69 3.96 10.27
CA ARG A 30 -18.34 5.28 9.71
C ARG A 30 -16.83 5.49 9.70
N THR A 31 -16.15 5.14 10.79
CA THR A 31 -14.69 5.25 10.91
C THR A 31 -13.99 4.43 9.84
N SER A 32 -14.38 3.17 9.61
CA SER A 32 -13.83 2.33 8.54
C SER A 32 -13.99 2.97 7.15
N SER A 33 -15.14 3.58 6.88
CA SER A 33 -15.37 4.30 5.62
C SER A 33 -14.42 5.49 5.44
N TRP A 34 -14.15 6.25 6.51
CA TRP A 34 -13.14 7.32 6.49
C TRP A 34 -11.72 6.78 6.34
N MET A 35 -11.38 5.67 7.01
CA MET A 35 -10.08 5.01 6.87
C MET A 35 -9.84 4.54 5.43
N LEU A 36 -10.84 3.92 4.79
CA LEU A 36 -10.77 3.55 3.38
C LEU A 36 -10.57 4.77 2.48
N GLY A 37 -11.34 5.85 2.68
CA GLY A 37 -11.22 7.09 1.91
C GLY A 37 -9.83 7.73 2.05
N ALA A 38 -9.35 7.93 3.28
CA ALA A 38 -8.04 8.51 3.56
C ALA A 38 -6.90 7.63 3.02
N GLY A 39 -7.02 6.31 3.17
CA GLY A 39 -6.07 5.33 2.65
C GLY A 39 -5.99 5.33 1.12
N ILE A 40 -7.12 5.45 0.42
CA ILE A 40 -7.15 5.59 -1.04
C ILE A 40 -6.46 6.88 -1.47
N VAL A 41 -6.81 8.02 -0.87
CA VAL A 41 -6.23 9.32 -1.25
C VAL A 41 -4.71 9.33 -1.02
N THR A 42 -4.26 8.93 0.16
CA THR A 42 -2.82 8.86 0.47
C THR A 42 -2.10 7.80 -0.35
N GLY A 43 -2.77 6.68 -0.66
CA GLY A 43 -2.26 5.62 -1.52
C GLY A 43 -2.05 6.09 -2.96
N LEU A 44 -2.97 6.87 -3.51
CA LEU A 44 -2.82 7.48 -4.84
C LEU A 44 -1.66 8.46 -4.89
N LEU A 45 -1.53 9.32 -3.87
CA LEU A 45 -0.40 10.26 -3.77
C LEU A 45 0.95 9.52 -3.64
N ALA A 46 1.02 8.53 -2.76
CA ALA A 46 2.21 7.70 -2.60
C ALA A 46 2.53 6.90 -3.88
N GLY A 47 1.50 6.37 -4.55
CA GLY A 47 1.60 5.64 -5.80
C GLY A 47 2.11 6.50 -6.95
N ALA A 48 1.68 7.77 -7.03
CA ALA A 48 2.17 8.71 -8.04
C ALA A 48 3.68 8.97 -7.86
N VAL A 49 4.13 9.22 -6.64
CA VAL A 49 5.56 9.39 -6.32
C VAL A 49 6.33 8.10 -6.62
N GLY A 50 5.84 6.95 -6.16
CA GLY A 50 6.48 5.66 -6.39
C GLY A 50 6.51 5.24 -7.86
N ALA A 51 5.54 5.65 -8.67
CA ALA A 51 5.55 5.43 -10.11
C ALA A 51 6.69 6.18 -10.79
N ILE A 52 6.94 7.44 -10.39
CA ILE A 52 8.10 8.21 -10.89
C ILE A 52 9.39 7.44 -10.60
N ASP A 53 9.58 6.96 -9.37
CA ASP A 53 10.77 6.19 -8.98
C ASP A 53 10.88 4.88 -9.78
N TYR A 54 9.77 4.15 -9.95
CA TYR A 54 9.76 2.88 -10.70
C TYR A 54 10.12 3.05 -12.18
N TYR A 55 9.64 4.13 -12.83
CA TYR A 55 9.94 4.39 -14.24
C TYR A 55 11.31 5.04 -14.46
N THR A 56 11.81 5.83 -13.50
CA THR A 56 13.12 6.48 -13.61
C THR A 56 14.27 5.54 -13.18
N ILE A 57 14.08 4.71 -12.17
CA ILE A 57 15.13 3.82 -11.63
C ILE A 57 15.02 2.44 -12.29
N ARG A 58 15.89 2.17 -13.27
CA ARG A 58 15.93 0.89 -14.00
C ARG A 58 16.04 -0.34 -13.07
N ARG A 59 16.86 -0.25 -12.02
CA ARG A 59 17.04 -1.32 -11.01
C ARG A 59 15.74 -1.73 -10.33
N ALA A 60 14.80 -0.79 -10.15
CA ALA A 60 13.49 -1.08 -9.58
C ALA A 60 12.64 -1.98 -10.48
N ARG A 61 12.84 -1.97 -11.81
CA ARG A 61 12.05 -2.77 -12.76
C ARG A 61 12.66 -4.13 -13.08
N GLU A 62 13.98 -4.25 -12.94
CA GLU A 62 14.71 -5.49 -13.24
C GLU A 62 14.46 -6.58 -12.19
N LYS A 63 14.04 -6.21 -10.98
CA LYS A 63 13.76 -7.13 -9.88
C LYS A 63 12.28 -7.53 -9.86
N SER A 64 12.01 -8.81 -9.61
CA SER A 64 10.64 -9.34 -9.45
C SER A 64 9.90 -8.69 -8.28
N VAL A 65 10.59 -8.45 -7.16
CA VAL A 65 10.04 -7.74 -5.99
C VAL A 65 9.66 -6.29 -6.31
N GLY A 66 10.36 -5.66 -7.26
CA GLY A 66 10.02 -4.36 -7.81
C GLY A 66 8.66 -4.33 -8.50
N LYS A 67 8.43 -5.29 -9.39
CA LYS A 67 7.15 -5.47 -10.07
C LYS A 67 6.03 -5.80 -9.08
N LEU A 68 6.30 -6.70 -8.12
CA LEU A 68 5.34 -7.07 -7.08
C LEU A 68 4.87 -5.84 -6.29
N HIS A 69 5.80 -5.00 -5.85
CA HIS A 69 5.48 -3.75 -5.15
C HIS A 69 4.69 -2.79 -6.06
N ALA A 70 5.18 -2.55 -7.27
CA ALA A 70 4.61 -1.56 -8.19
C ALA A 70 3.19 -1.91 -8.64
N TYR A 71 2.88 -3.17 -8.91
CA TYR A 71 1.55 -3.60 -9.38
C TYR A 71 0.60 -3.98 -8.24
N GLY A 72 1.11 -4.49 -7.12
CA GLY A 72 0.26 -4.86 -6.00
C GLY A 72 -0.34 -3.66 -5.26
N ASN A 73 0.35 -2.52 -5.23
CA ASN A 73 -0.19 -1.31 -4.58
C ASN A 73 -1.46 -0.75 -5.30
N PRO A 74 -1.48 -0.60 -6.64
CA PRO A 74 -2.71 -0.29 -7.37
C PRO A 74 -3.84 -1.31 -7.11
N LEU A 75 -3.52 -2.61 -7.01
CA LEU A 75 -4.50 -3.63 -6.66
C LEU A 75 -5.10 -3.40 -5.27
N ALA A 76 -4.28 -3.11 -4.26
CA ALA A 76 -4.77 -2.77 -2.91
C ALA A 76 -5.69 -1.54 -2.93
N ILE A 77 -5.34 -0.50 -3.68
CA ILE A 77 -6.18 0.70 -3.84
C ILE A 77 -7.51 0.34 -4.53
N ALA A 78 -7.48 -0.51 -5.56
CA ALA A 78 -8.68 -0.96 -6.26
C ALA A 78 -9.62 -1.77 -5.34
N LEU A 79 -9.07 -2.66 -4.51
CA LEU A 79 -9.84 -3.41 -3.51
C LEU A 79 -10.46 -2.48 -2.46
N ALA A 80 -9.69 -1.51 -1.96
CA ALA A 80 -10.20 -0.50 -1.04
C ALA A 80 -11.31 0.36 -1.67
N ALA A 81 -11.14 0.75 -2.94
CA ALA A 81 -12.15 1.53 -3.67
C ALA A 81 -13.43 0.73 -3.92
N ALA A 82 -13.32 -0.56 -4.28
CA ALA A 82 -14.46 -1.45 -4.41
C ALA A 82 -15.22 -1.60 -3.07
N ASN A 83 -14.48 -1.75 -1.97
CA ASN A 83 -15.06 -1.81 -0.62
C ASN A 83 -15.82 -0.52 -0.27
N LEU A 84 -15.19 0.63 -0.49
CA LEU A 84 -15.82 1.92 -0.24
C LEU A 84 -17.05 2.14 -1.13
N ALA A 85 -17.02 1.70 -2.40
CA ALA A 85 -18.15 1.76 -3.30
C ALA A 85 -19.33 0.88 -2.83
N MET A 86 -19.06 -0.33 -2.34
CA MET A 86 -20.09 -1.19 -1.72
C MET A 86 -20.77 -0.48 -0.54
N ARG A 87 -19.99 0.20 0.31
CA ARG A 87 -20.51 0.92 1.48
C ARG A 87 -21.36 2.14 1.12
N ARG A 88 -21.07 2.82 0.01
CA ARG A 88 -21.85 4.01 -0.42
C ARG A 88 -23.31 3.70 -0.76
N ASN A 89 -23.61 2.45 -1.12
CA ASN A 89 -24.97 2.02 -1.45
C ASN A 89 -25.77 1.53 -0.23
N ARG A 90 -25.19 1.56 0.97
CA ARG A 90 -25.84 1.09 2.20
C ARG A 90 -26.58 2.22 2.92
N ARG A 91 -27.50 1.83 3.81
CA ARG A 91 -28.21 2.80 4.63
C ARG A 91 -27.28 3.36 5.72
N PRO A 92 -27.44 4.63 6.13
CA PRO A 92 -26.73 5.16 7.27
C PRO A 92 -26.98 4.29 8.51
N GLY A 93 -25.92 3.79 9.14
CA GLY A 93 -26.02 2.93 10.31
C GLY A 93 -25.79 1.43 10.03
N ASP A 94 -25.79 1.01 8.76
CA ASP A 94 -25.51 -0.38 8.42
C ASP A 94 -24.09 -0.78 8.84
N LEU A 95 -23.98 -1.93 9.51
CA LEU A 95 -22.71 -2.56 9.84
C LEU A 95 -22.08 -3.20 8.58
N PRO A 96 -20.75 -3.31 8.50
CA PRO A 96 -20.08 -3.93 7.37
C PRO A 96 -20.51 -5.40 7.23
N GLY A 97 -20.88 -5.82 6.01
CA GLY A 97 -21.15 -7.21 5.70
C GLY A 97 -19.89 -8.04 5.57
N SER A 98 -20.06 -9.36 5.39
CA SER A 98 -18.94 -10.29 5.16
C SER A 98 -18.13 -9.94 3.92
N GLY A 99 -18.76 -9.42 2.86
CA GLY A 99 -18.08 -8.98 1.64
C GLY A 99 -17.16 -7.79 1.87
N GLU A 100 -17.61 -6.77 2.61
CA GLU A 100 -16.81 -5.60 2.96
C GLU A 100 -15.63 -5.96 3.88
N ILE A 101 -15.85 -6.86 4.84
CA ILE A 101 -14.77 -7.36 5.71
C ILE A 101 -13.75 -8.17 4.91
N ALA A 102 -14.21 -9.03 4.00
CA ALA A 102 -13.34 -9.80 3.13
C ALA A 102 -12.48 -8.90 2.24
N LEU A 103 -13.05 -7.82 1.69
CA LEU A 103 -12.28 -6.83 0.92
C LEU A 103 -11.28 -6.06 1.78
N SER A 104 -11.63 -5.70 3.02
CA SER A 104 -10.68 -5.07 3.96
C SER A 104 -9.51 -6.00 4.26
N LEU A 105 -9.78 -7.28 4.56
CA LEU A 105 -8.75 -8.29 4.81
C LEU A 105 -7.87 -8.55 3.57
N ALA A 106 -8.48 -8.66 2.39
CA ALA A 106 -7.75 -8.83 1.14
C ALA A 106 -6.84 -7.63 0.86
N THR A 107 -7.33 -6.41 1.09
CA THR A 107 -6.54 -5.17 0.98
C THR A 107 -5.34 -5.22 1.92
N ALA A 108 -5.55 -5.53 3.21
CA ALA A 108 -4.48 -5.62 4.19
C ALA A 108 -3.45 -6.72 3.85
N ALA A 109 -3.91 -7.88 3.36
CA ALA A 109 -3.02 -8.96 2.94
C ALA A 109 -2.14 -8.54 1.75
N VAL A 110 -2.73 -7.92 0.72
CA VAL A 110 -1.96 -7.38 -0.42
C VAL A 110 -0.96 -6.34 0.06
N LEU A 111 -1.35 -5.40 0.93
CA LEU A 111 -0.45 -4.40 1.50
C LEU A 111 0.68 -5.01 2.36
N GLY A 112 0.42 -6.10 3.06
CA GLY A 112 1.47 -6.83 3.79
C GLY A 112 2.54 -7.37 2.83
N VAL A 113 2.11 -8.00 1.74
CA VAL A 113 3.01 -8.55 0.71
C VAL A 113 3.75 -7.44 -0.03
N THR A 114 3.06 -6.38 -0.45
CA THR A 114 3.69 -5.28 -1.20
C THR A 114 4.55 -4.41 -0.31
N GLY A 115 4.17 -4.21 0.95
CA GLY A 115 4.96 -3.52 1.97
C GLY A 115 6.29 -4.23 2.21
N TRP A 116 6.27 -5.57 2.35
CA TRP A 116 7.48 -6.37 2.42
C TRP A 116 8.35 -6.21 1.16
N ALA A 117 7.76 -6.29 -0.03
CA ALA A 117 8.49 -6.12 -1.28
C ALA A 117 9.16 -4.73 -1.40
N GLY A 118 8.50 -3.67 -0.91
CA GLY A 118 9.06 -2.32 -0.84
C GLY A 118 10.23 -2.22 0.15
N ALA A 119 10.12 -2.89 1.30
CA ALA A 119 11.20 -2.98 2.27
C ALA A 119 12.42 -3.73 1.69
N GLU A 120 12.20 -4.85 1.00
CA GLU A 120 13.26 -5.61 0.35
C GLU A 120 14.02 -4.77 -0.71
N LEU A 121 13.30 -3.99 -1.52
CA LEU A 121 13.91 -3.07 -2.49
C LEU A 121 14.79 -2.01 -1.81
N SER A 122 14.31 -1.44 -0.70
CA SER A 122 14.98 -0.33 -0.03
C SER A 122 16.18 -0.81 0.79
N TYR A 123 16.02 -1.89 1.56
CA TYR A 123 17.03 -2.34 2.53
C TYR A 123 18.01 -3.36 1.96
N ARG A 124 17.57 -4.24 1.06
CA ARG A 124 18.46 -5.28 0.49
C ARG A 124 19.03 -4.87 -0.86
N HIS A 125 18.23 -4.19 -1.68
CA HIS A 125 18.65 -3.77 -3.02
C HIS A 125 19.05 -2.31 -3.11
N MET A 126 18.96 -1.57 -2.00
CA MET A 126 19.39 -0.17 -1.87
C MET A 126 18.79 0.74 -2.97
N VAL A 127 17.61 0.39 -3.45
CA VAL A 127 16.88 1.18 -4.44
C VAL A 127 16.35 2.44 -3.76
N GLY A 128 16.67 3.62 -4.31
CA GLY A 128 16.29 4.91 -3.73
C GLY A 128 17.24 5.44 -2.64
N VAL A 129 18.38 4.78 -2.41
CA VAL A 129 19.43 5.28 -1.50
C VAL A 129 20.51 6.01 -2.31
N ALA A 130 20.74 7.29 -1.99
CA ALA A 130 21.78 8.09 -2.65
C ALA A 130 23.18 7.52 -2.38
N GLY A 131 24.04 7.47 -3.42
CA GLY A 131 25.44 7.05 -3.31
C GLY A 131 25.73 5.57 -3.59
N HIS A 132 24.74 4.68 -3.57
CA HIS A 132 24.95 3.24 -3.82
C HIS A 132 25.00 2.85 -5.30
N GLY A 133 24.82 3.83 -6.21
CA GLY A 133 24.80 3.62 -7.65
C GLY A 133 26.13 3.74 -8.36
N ASP A 134 27.04 4.55 -7.83
CA ASP A 134 28.23 4.98 -8.54
C ASP A 134 29.51 4.40 -7.93
N GLN A 135 29.47 3.92 -6.69
CA GLN A 135 30.67 3.47 -5.98
C GLN A 135 31.30 2.20 -6.55
N HIS A 136 30.50 1.17 -6.89
CA HIS A 136 31.07 -0.07 -7.44
C HIS A 136 31.70 0.14 -8.82
N THR A 137 31.07 0.94 -9.69
CA THR A 137 31.60 1.19 -11.03
C THR A 137 32.85 2.09 -11.01
N GLU A 138 32.93 3.04 -10.07
CA GLU A 138 34.09 3.93 -9.93
C GLU A 138 35.25 3.28 -9.16
N GLU A 139 34.98 2.43 -8.16
CA GLU A 139 36.02 1.65 -7.48
C GLU A 139 36.60 0.54 -8.38
N GLU A 140 35.75 -0.15 -9.15
CA GLU A 140 36.18 -1.18 -10.09
C GLU A 140 37.04 -0.58 -11.22
N LYS A 141 36.64 0.57 -11.78
CA LYS A 141 37.45 1.32 -12.76
C LYS A 141 38.71 1.96 -12.18
N ARG A 142 38.76 2.20 -10.87
CA ARG A 142 39.94 2.76 -10.19
C ARG A 142 41.04 1.71 -9.99
N TYR A 143 40.67 0.43 -9.88
CA TYR A 143 41.61 -0.63 -9.53
C TYR A 143 41.91 -1.61 -10.68
N VAL A 144 41.08 -1.65 -11.72
CA VAL A 144 41.31 -2.45 -12.92
C VAL A 144 41.40 -1.51 -14.14
N PRO A 145 42.61 -1.30 -14.72
CA PRO A 145 42.81 -0.44 -15.88
C PRO A 145 42.24 -1.03 -17.19
#